data_AF-A7AWZ4-F1
#
_entry.id   AF-A7AWZ4-F1
#
_cell.length_a   1.000
_cell.length_b   1.000
_cell.length_c   1.000
_cell.angle_alpha   90.00
_cell.angle_beta   90.00
_cell.angle_gamma   90.00
#
_symmetry.space_group_name_H-M   'P 1'
#
loop_
_entity.id
_entity.type
_entity.pdbx_description
1 polymer ?
#
loop_
_entity_poly.entity_id
_entity_poly.type
_entity_poly.pdbx_seq_one_letter_code
_entity_poly.pdbx_strand_id
1 'polypeptide(L)'
;MGGVTSDSSFSVSTDIKNDDSFSFGTISIPGSQVFAKSSMSYAFVNIRPFMPGHSLVSPLRVVKRYKDMTAAELADLSALVQVTAEALEQKHNASACTIVCQDGEAAGQTISHVHFHIIPRVKDDLAEPDSIYDELEKPTNRLWTPEEMSVAANDMRPFVDKVVSERKVGSLTI
;
A
#
# COMPACT_ATOMS: atom_id res chain seq x y z
N MET A 1 13.94 34.01 17.04
CA MET A 1 14.12 33.05 15.92
C MET A 1 12.84 32.24 15.84
N GLY A 2 11.99 32.54 14.86
CA GLY A 2 10.69 31.89 14.70
C GLY A 2 10.88 30.46 14.19
N GLY A 3 10.45 29.49 14.99
CA GLY A 3 10.28 28.12 14.53
C GLY A 3 9.00 28.05 13.70
N VAL A 4 9.14 27.75 12.42
CA VAL A 4 8.01 27.38 11.57
C VAL A 4 7.64 25.95 11.94
N THR A 5 6.65 25.77 12.80
CA THR A 5 5.95 24.48 12.95
C THR A 5 4.96 24.40 11.78
N SER A 6 5.40 23.88 10.63
CA SER A 6 4.44 23.45 9.61
C SER A 6 3.84 22.13 10.09
N ASP A 7 2.70 22.24 10.75
CA ASP A 7 1.85 21.13 11.12
C ASP A 7 1.26 20.53 9.83
N SER A 8 2.04 19.76 9.09
CA SER A 8 1.53 18.99 7.96
C SER A 8 0.84 17.76 8.53
N SER A 9 -0.40 17.92 8.96
CA SER A 9 -1.21 16.80 9.42
C SER A 9 -1.30 15.76 8.30
N PHE A 10 -0.75 14.57 8.54
CA PHE A 10 -0.94 13.42 7.66
C PHE A 10 -2.44 13.18 7.47
N SER A 11 -2.88 13.12 6.23
CA SER A 11 -4.27 12.84 5.87
C SER A 11 -4.31 11.79 4.77
N VAL A 12 -5.36 10.97 4.82
CA VAL A 12 -5.62 9.93 3.83
C VAL A 12 -7.00 10.21 3.24
N SER A 13 -7.10 10.09 1.91
CA SER A 13 -8.33 10.25 1.15
C SER A 13 -8.61 8.98 0.35
N THR A 14 -9.88 8.58 0.34
CA THR A 14 -10.46 7.54 -0.52
C THR A 14 -11.18 8.14 -1.74
N ASP A 15 -11.26 9.49 -1.82
CA ASP A 15 -11.81 10.24 -2.96
C ASP A 15 -10.79 10.26 -4.11
N ILE A 16 -10.82 9.17 -4.87
CA ILE A 16 -9.97 8.92 -6.02
C ILE A 16 -10.87 8.72 -7.23
N LYS A 17 -10.68 9.54 -8.25
CA LYS A 17 -11.51 9.48 -9.46
C LYS A 17 -11.02 8.36 -10.35
N ASN A 18 -11.95 7.73 -11.08
CA ASN A 18 -11.61 6.62 -11.96
C ASN A 18 -10.68 7.03 -13.12
N ASP A 19 -10.73 8.30 -13.52
CA ASP A 19 -9.88 8.90 -14.56
C ASP A 19 -8.54 9.45 -14.03
N ASP A 20 -8.31 9.41 -12.71
CA ASP A 20 -6.99 9.68 -12.14
C ASP A 20 -5.99 8.61 -12.63
N SER A 21 -4.72 8.98 -12.72
CA SER A 21 -3.62 8.10 -13.13
C SER A 21 -2.41 8.29 -12.21
N PHE A 22 -1.84 7.18 -11.75
CA PHE A 22 -0.72 7.15 -10.81
C PHE A 22 0.46 6.40 -11.40
N SER A 23 1.66 6.96 -11.25
CA SER A 23 2.88 6.36 -11.83
C SER A 23 3.42 5.23 -10.94
N PHE A 24 3.55 4.03 -11.50
CA PHE A 24 4.23 2.89 -10.88
C PHE A 24 5.42 2.44 -11.74
N GLY A 25 6.57 3.08 -11.55
CA GLY A 25 7.71 2.91 -12.44
C GLY A 25 7.37 3.43 -13.84
N THR A 26 7.36 2.56 -14.84
CA THR A 26 6.96 2.88 -16.23
C THR A 26 5.49 2.58 -16.52
N ILE A 27 4.74 2.09 -15.53
CA ILE A 27 3.34 1.67 -15.66
C ILE A 27 2.43 2.77 -15.10
N SER A 28 1.25 2.94 -15.69
CA SER A 28 0.17 3.78 -15.16
C SER A 28 -0.86 2.92 -14.44
N ILE A 29 -1.15 3.25 -13.19
CA ILE A 29 -2.22 2.65 -12.40
C ILE A 29 -3.47 3.55 -12.50
N PRO A 30 -4.59 3.06 -13.05
CA PRO A 30 -5.85 3.80 -13.05
C PRO A 30 -6.37 4.05 -11.64
N GLY A 31 -6.99 5.20 -11.39
CA GLY A 31 -7.56 5.55 -10.09
C GLY A 31 -8.65 4.58 -9.62
N SER A 32 -9.32 3.87 -10.53
CA SER A 32 -10.24 2.79 -10.19
C SER A 32 -9.58 1.63 -9.43
N GLN A 33 -8.26 1.44 -9.54
CA GLN A 33 -7.51 0.38 -8.85
C GLN A 33 -6.87 0.87 -7.54
N VAL A 34 -6.98 2.16 -7.25
CA VAL A 34 -6.43 2.82 -6.06
C VAL A 34 -7.55 3.00 -5.05
N PHE A 35 -7.28 2.62 -3.80
CA PHE A 35 -8.27 2.69 -2.72
C PHE A 35 -7.92 3.69 -1.62
N ALA A 36 -6.67 4.17 -1.57
CA ALA A 36 -6.27 5.24 -0.66
C ALA A 36 -5.13 6.06 -1.24
N LYS A 37 -5.11 7.36 -0.93
CA LYS A 37 -3.97 8.24 -1.20
C LYS A 37 -3.75 9.19 -0.03
N SER A 38 -2.50 9.58 0.14
CA SER A 38 -2.05 10.62 1.07
C SER A 38 -1.37 11.73 0.26
N SER A 39 -0.65 12.61 0.94
CA SER A 39 0.02 13.73 0.29
C SER A 39 1.21 13.30 -0.58
N MET A 40 1.90 12.21 -0.21
CA MET A 40 3.09 11.75 -0.93
C MET A 40 3.05 10.27 -1.33
N SER A 41 2.01 9.52 -0.95
CA SER A 41 1.91 8.07 -1.21
C SER A 41 0.50 7.64 -1.59
N TYR A 42 0.38 6.46 -2.20
CA TYR A 42 -0.90 5.86 -2.60
C TYR A 42 -0.89 4.34 -2.41
N ALA A 43 -2.07 3.76 -2.17
CA ALA A 43 -2.30 2.35 -1.94
C ALA A 43 -3.29 1.78 -2.96
N PHE A 44 -2.93 0.65 -3.57
CA PHE A 44 -3.63 0.08 -4.72
C PHE A 44 -3.58 -1.44 -4.72
N VAL A 45 -4.52 -2.06 -5.43
CA VAL A 45 -4.64 -3.51 -5.52
C VAL A 45 -3.51 -4.08 -6.38
N ASN A 46 -2.91 -5.20 -5.96
CA ASN A 46 -1.94 -5.90 -6.79
C ASN A 46 -2.66 -6.59 -7.97
N ILE A 47 -2.12 -6.45 -9.19
CA ILE A 47 -2.67 -7.11 -10.40
C ILE A 47 -2.50 -8.64 -10.38
N ARG A 48 -1.52 -9.16 -9.63
CA ARG A 48 -1.28 -10.60 -9.43
C ARG A 48 -1.30 -10.92 -7.93
N PRO A 49 -2.45 -10.81 -7.26
CA PRO A 49 -2.53 -11.14 -5.85
C PRO A 49 -2.44 -12.67 -5.68
N PHE A 50 -1.55 -13.12 -4.81
CA PHE A 50 -1.42 -14.55 -4.50
C PHE A 50 -2.21 -14.95 -3.25
N MET A 51 -2.54 -13.97 -2.40
CA MET A 51 -3.43 -14.11 -1.25
C MET A 51 -4.53 -13.03 -1.29
N PRO A 52 -5.71 -13.29 -0.73
CA PRO A 52 -6.76 -12.28 -0.59
C PRO A 52 -6.22 -11.02 0.10
N GLY A 53 -6.51 -9.85 -0.47
CA GLY A 53 -6.09 -8.55 0.09
C GLY A 53 -4.66 -8.13 -0.25
N HIS A 54 -3.88 -8.92 -1.01
CA HIS A 54 -2.53 -8.54 -1.43
C HIS A 54 -2.55 -7.21 -2.19
N SER A 55 -2.06 -6.17 -1.52
CA SER A 55 -2.08 -4.80 -1.99
C SER A 55 -0.68 -4.20 -1.95
N LEU A 56 -0.51 -3.08 -2.63
CA LEU A 56 0.75 -2.35 -2.72
C LEU A 56 0.58 -0.93 -2.16
N VAL A 57 1.61 -0.43 -1.50
CA VAL A 57 1.73 0.99 -1.12
C VAL A 57 3.03 1.56 -1.68
N SER A 58 2.96 2.70 -2.36
CA SER A 58 4.07 3.31 -3.10
C SER A 58 4.07 4.83 -2.93
N PRO A 59 5.23 5.51 -2.96
CA PRO A 59 5.25 6.97 -3.06
C PRO A 59 4.69 7.43 -4.42
N LEU A 60 4.10 8.62 -4.46
CA LEU A 60 3.59 9.25 -5.69
C LEU A 60 4.74 9.65 -6.63
N ARG A 61 5.86 10.14 -6.06
CA ARG A 61 7.08 10.39 -6.81
C ARG A 61 7.75 9.07 -7.12
N VAL A 62 8.10 8.84 -8.39
CA VAL A 62 8.85 7.65 -8.78
C VAL A 62 10.26 7.67 -8.20
N VAL A 63 10.47 6.88 -7.14
CA VAL A 63 11.78 6.67 -6.49
C VAL A 63 12.18 5.22 -6.66
N LYS A 64 13.36 4.95 -7.22
CA LYS A 64 13.77 3.56 -7.53
C LYS A 64 14.13 2.75 -6.29
N ARG A 65 14.79 3.39 -5.32
CA ARG A 65 15.37 2.75 -4.14
C ARG A 65 14.93 3.44 -2.86
N TYR A 66 14.72 2.66 -1.80
CA TYR A 66 14.25 3.14 -0.51
C TYR A 66 15.20 4.19 0.10
N LYS A 67 16.51 3.99 -0.06
CA LYS A 67 17.55 4.93 0.39
C LYS A 67 17.50 6.32 -0.27
N ASP A 68 16.83 6.45 -1.42
CA ASP A 68 16.74 7.70 -2.19
C ASP A 68 15.47 8.51 -1.85
N MET A 69 14.68 8.03 -0.88
CA MET A 69 13.50 8.72 -0.37
C MET A 69 13.87 9.82 0.62
N THR A 70 13.10 10.90 0.61
CA THR A 70 13.21 11.97 1.60
C THR A 70 12.59 11.54 2.93
N ALA A 71 12.99 12.19 4.04
CA ALA A 71 12.40 11.91 5.35
C ALA A 71 10.87 12.12 5.38
N ALA A 72 10.37 13.12 4.66
CA ALA A 72 8.94 13.38 4.55
C ALA A 72 8.19 12.25 3.83
N GLU A 73 8.74 11.74 2.72
CA GLU A 73 8.14 10.61 2.01
C GLU A 73 8.20 9.33 2.82
N LEU A 74 9.28 9.09 3.56
CA LEU A 74 9.39 7.93 4.43
C LEU A 74 8.31 7.96 5.54
N ALA A 75 8.07 9.13 6.14
CA ALA A 75 7.04 9.30 7.15
C ALA A 75 5.63 9.11 6.58
N ASP A 76 5.31 9.78 5.47
CA ASP A 76 4.01 9.68 4.79
C ASP A 76 3.74 8.25 4.28
N LEU A 77 4.73 7.60 3.66
CA LEU A 77 4.64 6.22 3.20
C LEU A 77 4.40 5.24 4.37
N SER A 78 5.17 5.38 5.45
CA SER A 78 5.04 4.51 6.62
C SER A 78 3.68 4.66 7.29
N ALA A 79 3.16 5.89 7.38
CA ALA A 79 1.83 6.16 7.92
C ALA A 79 0.73 5.54 7.03
N LEU A 80 0.86 5.64 5.70
CA LEU A 80 -0.09 5.02 4.78
C LEU A 80 -0.02 3.48 4.79
N VAL A 81 1.18 2.90 4.95
CA VAL A 81 1.38 1.46 5.16
C VAL A 81 0.63 0.99 6.40
N GLN A 82 0.72 1.72 7.52
CA GLN A 82 0.00 1.36 8.74
C GLN A 82 -1.53 1.41 8.55
N VAL A 83 -2.05 2.47 7.93
CA VAL A 83 -3.49 2.59 7.63
C VAL A 83 -3.95 1.45 6.73
N THR A 84 -3.16 1.12 5.70
CA THR A 84 -3.48 0.06 4.74
C THR A 84 -3.49 -1.31 5.40
N ALA A 85 -2.49 -1.62 6.24
CA ALA A 85 -2.43 -2.89 6.97
C ALA A 85 -3.65 -3.07 7.89
N GLU A 86 -4.00 -2.05 8.67
CA GLU A 86 -5.16 -2.10 9.56
C GLU A 86 -6.48 -2.25 8.78
N ALA A 87 -6.65 -1.51 7.68
CA ALA A 87 -7.84 -1.63 6.84
C ALA A 87 -7.96 -3.03 6.22
N LEU A 88 -6.85 -3.62 5.79
CA LEU A 88 -6.81 -4.99 5.25
C LEU A 88 -7.11 -6.03 6.33
N GLU A 89 -6.58 -5.88 7.53
CA GLU A 89 -6.90 -6.75 8.67
C GLU A 89 -8.39 -6.75 8.97
N GLN A 90 -8.99 -5.55 9.06
CA GLN A 90 -10.42 -5.40 9.30
C GLN A 90 -11.28 -5.98 8.15
N LYS A 91 -10.88 -5.77 6.88
CA LYS A 91 -11.62 -6.28 5.70
C LYS A 91 -11.62 -7.80 5.63
N HIS A 92 -10.48 -8.40 5.94
CA HIS A 92 -10.24 -9.83 5.71
C HIS A 92 -10.39 -10.69 6.98
N ASN A 93 -10.80 -10.08 8.11
CA ASN A 93 -10.81 -10.73 9.43
C ASN A 93 -9.44 -11.37 9.77
N ALA A 94 -8.38 -10.67 9.38
CA ALA A 94 -7.01 -11.06 9.67
C ALA A 94 -6.56 -10.46 11.01
N SER A 95 -5.52 -11.05 11.57
CA SER A 95 -4.97 -10.65 12.88
C SER A 95 -3.51 -10.19 12.81
N ALA A 96 -2.93 -10.23 11.61
CA ALA A 96 -1.57 -9.80 11.32
C ALA A 96 -1.46 -9.45 9.83
N CYS A 97 -0.33 -8.85 9.46
CA CYS A 97 0.05 -8.60 8.07
C CYS A 97 1.50 -9.03 7.80
N THR A 98 1.75 -9.56 6.62
CA THR A 98 3.09 -9.59 6.04
C THR A 98 3.32 -8.26 5.30
N ILE A 99 4.37 -7.54 5.70
CA ILE A 99 4.78 -6.26 5.12
C ILE A 99 6.19 -6.43 4.54
N VAL A 100 6.34 -6.32 3.22
CA VAL A 100 7.61 -6.61 2.54
C VAL A 100 7.97 -5.50 1.56
N CYS A 101 9.22 -5.05 1.61
CA CYS A 101 9.82 -4.20 0.59
C CYS A 101 11.03 -4.92 -0.02
N GLN A 102 11.01 -5.09 -1.34
CA GLN A 102 12.14 -5.60 -2.11
C GLN A 102 12.90 -4.40 -2.69
N ASP A 103 13.98 -3.97 -2.02
CA ASP A 103 14.73 -2.76 -2.38
C ASP A 103 15.89 -3.06 -3.34
N GLY A 104 15.59 -3.11 -4.64
CA GLY A 104 16.54 -3.37 -5.72
C GLY A 104 16.41 -4.75 -6.35
N GLU A 105 16.92 -4.89 -7.58
CA GLU A 105 16.79 -6.11 -8.39
C GLU A 105 17.30 -7.37 -7.67
N ALA A 106 18.45 -7.29 -7.00
CA ALA A 106 19.02 -8.41 -6.24
C ALA A 106 18.18 -8.83 -5.02
N ALA A 107 17.24 -7.99 -4.59
CA ALA A 107 16.28 -8.29 -3.52
C ALA A 107 14.90 -8.74 -4.07
N GLY A 108 14.76 -8.93 -5.39
CA GLY A 108 13.53 -9.36 -6.05
C GLY A 108 12.66 -8.22 -6.61
N GLN A 109 13.14 -6.97 -6.60
CA GLN A 109 12.37 -5.84 -7.14
C GLN A 109 12.19 -5.95 -8.66
N THR A 110 10.95 -6.10 -9.12
CA THR A 110 10.63 -6.23 -10.56
C THR A 110 10.23 -4.89 -11.21
N ILE A 111 9.61 -3.99 -10.46
CA ILE A 111 9.31 -2.62 -10.89
C ILE A 111 10.23 -1.67 -10.14
N SER A 112 11.03 -0.89 -10.87
CA SER A 112 11.98 0.10 -10.32
C SER A 112 11.28 1.34 -9.73
N HIS A 113 10.41 1.11 -8.76
CA HIS A 113 9.73 2.09 -7.93
C HIS A 113 9.56 1.44 -6.55
N VAL A 114 9.91 2.13 -5.47
CA VAL A 114 9.70 1.64 -4.09
C VAL A 114 8.23 1.26 -3.92
N HIS A 115 7.98 0.04 -3.45
CA HIS A 115 6.65 -0.37 -3.03
C HIS A 115 6.75 -1.36 -1.87
N PHE A 116 5.73 -1.35 -1.04
CA PHE A 116 5.52 -2.31 0.01
C PHE A 116 4.36 -3.22 -0.38
N HIS A 117 4.59 -4.53 -0.33
CA HIS A 117 3.53 -5.51 -0.33
C HIS A 117 2.90 -5.57 1.05
N ILE A 118 1.60 -5.37 1.14
CA ILE A 118 0.81 -5.51 2.36
C ILE A 118 -0.16 -6.65 2.16
N ILE A 119 -0.03 -7.69 2.98
CA ILE A 119 -0.76 -8.94 2.80
C ILE A 119 -1.36 -9.34 4.15
N PRO A 120 -2.69 -9.25 4.33
CA PRO A 120 -3.34 -9.66 5.57
C PRO A 120 -3.16 -11.17 5.79
N ARG A 121 -2.92 -11.56 7.03
CA ARG A 121 -2.64 -12.93 7.46
C ARG A 121 -3.71 -13.44 8.40
N VAL A 122 -4.30 -14.55 8.02
CA VAL A 122 -5.22 -15.32 8.85
C VAL A 122 -4.46 -16.53 9.39
N LYS A 123 -4.82 -16.99 10.59
CA LYS A 123 -4.20 -18.18 11.16
C LYS A 123 -4.35 -19.36 10.20
N ASP A 124 -3.25 -20.10 9.98
CA ASP A 124 -3.18 -21.31 9.14
C ASP A 124 -3.56 -21.07 7.66
N ASP A 125 -3.38 -19.83 7.16
CA ASP A 125 -3.63 -19.44 5.77
C ASP A 125 -2.59 -19.99 4.77
N LEU A 126 -1.41 -20.36 5.27
CA LEU A 126 -0.35 -21.09 4.58
C LEU A 126 0.05 -22.30 5.41
N ALA A 127 0.58 -23.33 4.73
CA ALA A 127 1.11 -24.52 5.40
C ALA A 127 2.27 -24.17 6.34
N GLU A 128 3.17 -23.29 5.91
CA GLU A 128 4.26 -22.76 6.71
C GLU A 128 4.25 -21.22 6.61
N PRO A 129 4.35 -20.47 7.73
CA PRO A 129 4.25 -19.00 7.69
C PRO A 129 5.23 -18.32 6.74
N ASP A 130 6.45 -18.86 6.61
CA ASP A 130 7.55 -18.32 5.81
C ASP A 130 7.49 -18.75 4.33
N SER A 131 6.62 -19.69 3.94
CA SER A 131 6.47 -20.07 2.52
C SER A 131 5.93 -18.93 1.65
N ILE A 132 5.50 -17.83 2.28
CA ILE A 132 5.08 -16.61 1.60
C ILE A 132 6.17 -15.99 0.73
N TYR A 133 7.45 -16.16 1.09
CA TYR A 133 8.57 -15.65 0.29
C TYR A 133 8.71 -16.39 -1.04
N ASP A 134 8.47 -17.70 -1.03
CA ASP A 134 8.42 -18.49 -2.27
C ASP A 134 7.25 -18.04 -3.15
N GLU A 135 6.10 -17.68 -2.57
CA GLU A 135 4.94 -17.19 -3.33
C GLU A 135 5.16 -15.79 -3.92
N LEU A 136 5.87 -14.91 -3.21
CA LEU A 136 6.21 -13.56 -3.67
C LEU A 136 7.10 -13.59 -4.92
N GLU A 137 7.97 -14.58 -5.03
CA GLU A 137 8.89 -14.73 -6.16
C GLU A 137 8.28 -15.45 -7.37
N LYS A 138 7.14 -16.13 -7.21
CA LYS A 138 6.50 -16.89 -8.29
C LYS A 138 5.80 -15.98 -9.30
N PRO A 139 6.23 -15.96 -10.59
CA PRO A 139 5.58 -15.15 -11.62
C PRO A 139 4.27 -15.75 -12.14
N THR A 140 3.83 -16.90 -11.60
CA THR A 140 2.75 -17.73 -12.15
C THR A 140 1.36 -17.39 -11.63
N ASN A 141 1.23 -16.40 -10.74
CA ASN A 141 -0.05 -15.99 -10.20
C ASN A 141 -0.96 -15.42 -11.30
N ARG A 142 -2.25 -15.78 -11.24
CA ARG A 142 -3.28 -15.33 -12.19
C ARG A 142 -3.33 -13.81 -12.22
N LEU A 143 -3.33 -13.22 -13.42
CA LEU A 143 -3.66 -11.80 -13.57
C LEU A 143 -5.15 -11.57 -13.30
N TRP A 144 -5.43 -10.56 -12.50
CA TRP A 144 -6.77 -10.01 -12.36
C TRP A 144 -7.11 -9.08 -13.53
N THR A 145 -8.39 -9.06 -13.88
CA THR A 145 -8.94 -8.11 -14.84
C THR A 145 -9.05 -6.72 -14.21
N PRO A 146 -9.10 -5.64 -15.02
CA PRO A 146 -9.32 -4.29 -14.50
C PRO A 146 -10.60 -4.16 -13.66
N GLU A 147 -11.64 -4.92 -13.99
CA GLU A 147 -12.90 -4.94 -13.24
C GLU A 147 -12.73 -5.59 -11.87
N GLU A 148 -12.06 -6.74 -11.78
CA GLU A 148 -11.77 -7.39 -10.49
C GLU A 148 -10.95 -6.47 -9.58
N MET A 149 -9.95 -5.77 -10.13
CA MET A 149 -9.17 -4.79 -9.38
C MET A 149 -10.00 -3.59 -8.93
N SER A 150 -10.91 -3.10 -9.78
CA SER A 150 -11.80 -1.98 -9.49
C SER A 150 -12.78 -2.33 -8.35
N VAL A 151 -13.39 -3.52 -8.41
CA VAL A 151 -14.26 -4.03 -7.35
C VAL A 151 -13.49 -4.14 -6.03
N ALA A 152 -12.31 -4.75 -6.05
CA ALA A 152 -11.48 -4.90 -4.84
C ALA A 152 -11.06 -3.53 -4.25
N ALA A 153 -10.72 -2.54 -5.08
CA ALA A 153 -10.40 -1.20 -4.61
C ALA A 153 -11.61 -0.52 -3.97
N ASN A 154 -12.79 -0.62 -4.57
CA ASN A 154 -14.03 -0.07 -4.03
C ASN A 154 -14.41 -0.72 -2.68
N ASP A 155 -14.25 -2.04 -2.57
CA ASP A 155 -14.52 -2.79 -1.35
C ASP A 155 -13.58 -2.41 -0.19
N MET A 156 -12.39 -1.87 -0.49
CA MET A 156 -11.41 -1.43 0.51
C MET A 156 -11.69 -0.04 1.06
N ARG A 157 -12.25 0.89 0.26
CA ARG A 157 -12.43 2.30 0.64
C ARG A 157 -13.18 2.48 1.98
N PRO A 158 -14.30 1.79 2.27
CA PRO A 158 -15.00 1.95 3.54
C PRO A 158 -14.16 1.58 4.77
N PHE A 159 -13.24 0.61 4.64
CA PHE A 159 -12.36 0.18 5.73
C PHE A 159 -11.25 1.20 5.98
N VAL A 160 -10.73 1.80 4.91
CA VAL A 160 -9.79 2.92 5.02
C VAL A 160 -10.45 4.11 5.72
N ASP A 161 -11.65 4.50 5.28
CA ASP A 161 -12.40 5.62 5.89
C ASP A 161 -12.64 5.38 7.39
N LYS A 162 -13.02 4.15 7.74
CA LYS A 162 -13.21 3.74 9.13
C LYS A 162 -11.92 3.89 9.93
N VAL A 163 -10.81 3.28 9.48
CA VAL A 163 -9.49 3.37 10.16
C VAL A 163 -9.05 4.82 10.33
N VAL A 164 -9.19 5.64 9.29
CA VAL A 164 -8.82 7.07 9.34
C VAL A 164 -9.70 7.82 10.35
N SER A 165 -10.98 7.49 10.46
CA SER A 165 -11.87 8.12 11.45
C SER A 165 -11.59 7.68 12.90
N GLU A 166 -11.12 6.45 13.11
CA GLU A 166 -10.84 5.87 14.43
C GLU A 166 -9.45 6.29 14.94
N ARG A 167 -8.48 6.46 14.04
CA ARG A 167 -7.17 7.03 14.34
C ARG A 167 -7.33 8.52 14.65
N LYS A 168 -7.46 8.85 15.94
CA LYS A 168 -7.39 10.24 16.41
C LYS A 168 -6.17 10.92 15.78
N VAL A 169 -6.40 11.92 14.94
CA VAL A 169 -5.37 12.80 14.37
C VAL A 169 -4.55 13.35 15.55
N GLY A 170 -3.29 12.88 15.71
CA GLY A 170 -2.40 13.40 16.76
C GLY A 170 -1.45 12.45 17.47
N SER A 171 -1.04 11.30 16.93
CA SER A 171 0.01 10.46 17.56
C SER A 171 1.06 9.92 16.60
N LEU A 172 1.44 10.72 15.62
CA LEU A 172 2.77 10.64 15.02
C LEU A 172 3.35 12.05 15.06
N THR A 173 3.70 12.49 16.27
CA THR A 173 4.71 13.54 16.42
C THR A 173 6.02 12.90 15.98
N ILE A 174 6.50 13.28 14.80
CA ILE A 174 7.85 12.94 14.34
C ILE A 174 8.84 13.88 15.03
#